data_AF-A0A936D784-F1
#
_entry.id   AF-A0A936D784-F1
#
_cell.length_a   1.000
_cell.length_b   1.000
_cell.length_c   1.000
_cell.angle_alpha   90.00
_cell.angle_beta   90.00
_cell.angle_gamma   90.00
#
_symmetry.space_group_name_H-M   'P 1'
#
loop_
_entity.id
_entity.type
_entity.pdbx_description
1 polymer ?
#
loop_
_entity_poly.entity_id
_entity_poly.type
_entity_poly.pdbx_seq_one_letter_code
_entity_poly.pdbx_strand_id
1 'polypeptide(L)'
;MREAMASAEAARGHTGDNPWVGCVIVDAAGKIVARGFTRGPGEDHAEIGALRAARGLGVDLRGGTLYSTLEPCSFHGRTPACAKVVAECGVARLVFAMRDPHPRVDGKGAAMVREAGLEVLEGVAEADVRRQLAPWVLAQHPHDIARRFRDLVAAGRSEDEALEALADAFGLSETDLRTATQHSEKT
;
A
#
# COMPACT_ATOMS: atom_id res chain seq x y z
N MET A 1 -6.93 10.47 1.55
CA MET A 1 -6.87 9.16 0.86
C MET A 1 -7.29 9.20 -0.60
N ARG A 2 -8.50 9.66 -0.95
CA ARG A 2 -8.94 9.70 -2.38
C ARG A 2 -7.96 10.43 -3.32
N GLU A 3 -7.37 11.54 -2.87
CA GLU A 3 -6.32 12.25 -3.60
C GLU A 3 -5.03 11.43 -3.81
N ALA A 4 -4.68 10.57 -2.85
CA ALA A 4 -3.55 9.65 -2.98
C ALA A 4 -3.87 8.55 -4.00
N MET A 5 -5.10 8.02 -4.00
CA MET A 5 -5.56 7.07 -5.03
C MET A 5 -5.55 7.67 -6.44
N ALA A 6 -5.97 8.94 -6.58
CA ALA A 6 -5.88 9.64 -7.85
C ALA A 6 -4.42 9.80 -8.33
N SER A 7 -3.50 10.08 -7.39
CA SER A 7 -2.06 10.13 -7.69
C SER A 7 -1.51 8.74 -8.06
N ALA A 8 -1.99 7.68 -7.40
CA ALA A 8 -1.63 6.29 -7.70
C ALA A 8 -2.05 5.89 -9.13
N GLU A 9 -3.23 6.30 -9.57
CA GLU A 9 -3.71 5.97 -10.92
C GLU A 9 -2.82 6.57 -12.02
N ALA A 10 -2.21 7.73 -11.77
CA ALA A 10 -1.25 8.34 -12.70
C ALA A 10 0.02 7.50 -12.91
N ALA A 11 0.36 6.61 -11.96
CA ALA A 11 1.49 5.69 -12.08
C ALA A 11 1.14 4.36 -12.76
N ARG A 12 -0.15 4.04 -12.90
CA ARG A 12 -0.59 2.74 -13.41
C ARG A 12 -0.01 2.49 -14.82
N GLY A 13 0.52 1.28 -15.01
CA GLY A 13 1.16 0.87 -16.27
C GLY A 13 2.59 1.35 -16.47
N HIS A 14 3.14 2.17 -15.56
CA HIS A 14 4.48 2.76 -15.69
C HIS A 14 5.45 2.30 -14.58
N THR A 15 5.03 1.37 -13.71
CA THR A 15 5.79 0.96 -12.52
C THR A 15 6.54 -0.37 -12.65
N GLY A 16 6.40 -1.08 -13.77
CA GLY A 16 6.99 -2.41 -13.94
C GLY A 16 6.39 -3.43 -12.96
N ASP A 17 7.26 -4.10 -12.18
CA ASP A 17 6.87 -5.06 -11.13
C ASP A 17 6.43 -4.39 -9.81
N ASN A 18 6.70 -3.10 -9.65
CA ASN A 18 6.32 -2.34 -8.47
C ASN A 18 4.81 -2.02 -8.46
N PRO A 19 4.17 -1.91 -7.28
CA PRO A 19 2.81 -1.41 -7.17
C PRO A 19 2.72 0.06 -7.60
N TRP A 20 1.61 0.43 -8.23
CA TRP A 20 1.28 1.85 -8.46
C TRP A 20 0.69 2.45 -7.19
N VAL A 21 1.57 3.07 -6.40
CA VAL A 21 1.23 3.70 -5.11
C VAL A 21 1.13 5.19 -5.32
N GLY A 22 0.24 5.83 -4.57
CA GLY A 22 0.14 7.27 -4.49
C GLY A 22 0.25 7.75 -3.05
N CYS A 23 0.81 8.95 -2.90
CA CYS A 23 1.05 9.57 -1.61
C CYS A 23 0.67 11.05 -1.65
N VAL A 24 0.07 11.53 -0.57
CA VAL A 24 -0.30 12.94 -0.37
C VAL A 24 0.14 13.37 1.02
N ILE A 25 0.73 14.55 1.12
CA ILE A 25 1.07 15.15 2.41
C ILE A 25 0.16 16.35 2.65
N VAL A 26 -0.41 16.39 3.86
CA VAL A 26 -1.28 17.44 4.36
C VAL A 26 -0.56 18.13 5.51
N ASP A 27 -0.51 19.46 5.52
CA ASP A 27 0.07 20.23 6.61
C ASP A 27 -0.84 20.27 7.86
N ALA A 28 -0.35 20.89 8.94
CA ALA A 28 -1.11 21.04 10.18
C ALA A 28 -2.39 21.88 10.03
N ALA A 29 -2.51 22.69 8.98
CA ALA A 29 -3.70 23.48 8.67
C ALA A 29 -4.72 22.70 7.82
N GLY A 30 -4.44 21.45 7.47
CA GLY A 30 -5.32 20.61 6.67
C GLY A 30 -5.21 20.83 5.16
N LYS A 31 -4.18 21.54 4.69
CA LYS A 31 -3.97 21.79 3.26
C LYS A 31 -3.05 20.73 2.65
N ILE A 32 -3.39 20.25 1.46
CA ILE A 32 -2.50 19.40 0.67
C ILE A 32 -1.31 20.25 0.19
N VAL A 33 -0.12 19.87 0.60
CA VAL A 33 1.13 20.59 0.30
C VAL A 33 2.03 19.86 -0.70
N ALA A 34 1.88 18.53 -0.81
CA ALA A 34 2.63 17.74 -1.77
C ALA A 34 1.89 16.47 -2.17
N ARG A 35 2.24 15.97 -3.36
CA ARG A 35 1.76 14.70 -3.92
C ARG A 35 2.95 13.93 -4.49
N GLY A 36 2.84 12.61 -4.51
CA GLY A 36 3.82 11.71 -5.10
C GLY A 36 3.15 10.44 -5.58
N PHE A 37 3.82 9.75 -6.49
CA PHE A 37 3.42 8.46 -7.01
C PHE A 37 4.66 7.64 -7.41
N THR A 38 4.54 6.32 -7.48
CA THR A 38 5.65 5.44 -7.88
C THR A 38 6.12 5.76 -9.31
N ARG A 39 7.40 6.08 -9.53
CA ARG A 39 7.93 6.45 -10.85
C ARG A 39 8.45 5.30 -11.71
N GLY A 40 8.81 4.16 -11.10
CA GLY A 40 9.35 2.99 -11.80
C GLY A 40 10.36 2.20 -10.96
N PRO A 41 10.90 1.09 -11.48
CA PRO A 41 11.92 0.31 -10.79
C PRO A 41 13.21 1.11 -10.55
N GLY A 42 13.66 1.18 -9.29
CA GLY A 42 14.89 1.90 -8.91
C GLY A 42 14.70 3.41 -8.71
N GLU A 43 13.54 3.94 -9.08
CA GLU A 43 13.16 5.33 -8.89
C GLU A 43 12.42 5.54 -7.56
N ASP A 44 12.04 6.79 -7.28
CA ASP A 44 11.31 7.15 -6.08
C ASP A 44 9.97 6.38 -5.95
N HIS A 45 9.74 5.85 -4.76
CA HIS A 45 8.41 5.46 -4.30
C HIS A 45 7.55 6.70 -4.05
N ALA A 46 6.24 6.51 -3.95
CA ALA A 46 5.29 7.60 -3.81
C ALA A 46 5.60 8.53 -2.62
N GLU A 47 5.96 7.98 -1.47
CA GLU A 47 6.29 8.71 -0.24
C GLU A 47 7.54 9.56 -0.42
N ILE A 48 8.58 9.01 -1.05
CA ILE A 48 9.82 9.73 -1.33
C ILE A 48 9.56 10.87 -2.32
N GLY A 49 8.78 10.61 -3.37
CA GLY A 49 8.38 11.63 -4.32
C GLY A 49 7.62 12.79 -3.67
N ALA A 50 6.64 12.48 -2.81
CA ALA A 50 5.87 13.49 -2.09
C ALA A 50 6.75 14.31 -1.12
N LEU A 51 7.62 13.65 -0.35
CA LEU A 51 8.53 14.31 0.58
C LEU A 51 9.57 15.19 -0.13
N ARG A 52 10.11 14.73 -1.27
CA ARG A 52 11.00 15.54 -2.12
C ARG A 52 10.30 16.77 -2.65
N ALA A 53 9.05 16.63 -3.12
CA ALA A 53 8.25 17.76 -3.59
C ALA A 53 8.01 18.78 -2.46
N ALA A 54 7.61 18.31 -1.26
CA ALA A 54 7.43 19.18 -0.10
C ALA A 54 8.71 19.92 0.31
N ARG A 55 9.84 19.20 0.35
CA ARG A 55 11.15 19.79 0.67
C ARG A 55 11.57 20.84 -0.36
N GLY A 56 11.35 20.57 -1.65
CA GLY A 56 11.66 21.52 -2.73
C GLY A 56 10.86 22.82 -2.63
N LEU A 57 9.68 22.79 -2.01
CA LEU A 57 8.83 23.95 -1.73
C LEU A 57 9.12 24.62 -0.39
N GLY A 58 10.05 24.09 0.42
CA GLY A 58 10.35 24.63 1.75
C GLY A 58 9.20 24.54 2.75
N VAL A 59 8.29 23.57 2.57
CA VAL A 59 7.11 23.41 3.43
C VAL A 59 7.51 22.75 4.76
N ASP A 60 7.01 23.30 5.87
CA ASP A 60 7.10 22.67 7.18
C ASP A 60 6.06 21.54 7.32
N LEU A 61 6.53 20.33 7.60
CA LEU A 61 5.70 19.14 7.73
C LEU A 61 5.31 18.83 9.18
N ARG A 62 5.83 19.60 10.15
CA ARG A 62 5.53 19.40 11.58
C ARG A 62 4.04 19.48 11.86
N GLY A 63 3.53 18.48 12.59
CA GLY A 63 2.09 18.36 12.87
C GLY A 63 1.25 17.91 11.68
N GLY A 64 1.83 17.74 10.49
CA GLY A 64 1.14 17.28 9.29
C GLY A 64 0.82 15.79 9.30
N THR A 65 0.13 15.35 8.24
CA THR A 65 -0.25 13.95 8.01
C THR A 65 0.19 13.50 6.62
N LEU A 66 0.85 12.34 6.55
CA LEU A 66 1.17 11.66 5.30
C LEU A 66 0.12 10.58 5.02
N TYR A 67 -0.47 10.60 3.83
CA TYR A 67 -1.41 9.60 3.34
C TYR A 67 -0.76 8.76 2.25
N SER A 68 -0.65 7.45 2.41
CA SER A 68 -0.15 6.52 1.37
C SER A 68 -1.21 5.49 1.00
N THR A 69 -1.35 5.11 -0.28
CA THR A 69 -2.33 4.06 -0.64
C THR A 69 -1.88 2.68 -0.13
N LEU A 70 -0.58 2.40 -0.08
CA LEU A 70 -0.03 1.15 0.42
C LEU A 70 0.85 1.40 1.64
N GLU A 71 1.01 0.40 2.50
CA GLU A 71 1.94 0.44 3.62
C GLU A 71 3.37 0.81 3.14
N PRO A 72 4.03 1.81 3.76
CA PRO A 72 5.40 2.16 3.41
C PRO A 72 6.37 1.00 3.61
N CYS A 73 7.23 0.74 2.63
CA CYS A 73 8.16 -0.39 2.70
C CYS A 73 9.09 -0.31 3.93
N SER A 74 9.33 -1.47 4.57
CA SER A 74 10.02 -1.60 5.86
C SER A 74 11.49 -2.04 5.75
N PHE A 75 11.94 -2.40 4.55
CA PHE A 75 13.29 -2.93 4.33
C PHE A 75 14.01 -2.17 3.22
N HIS A 76 15.34 -2.16 3.30
CA HIS A 76 16.18 -1.64 2.22
C HIS A 76 16.15 -2.60 1.03
N GLY A 77 15.58 -2.14 -0.08
CA GLY A 77 15.54 -2.88 -1.34
C GLY A 77 16.52 -2.26 -2.34
N ARG A 78 16.00 -1.80 -3.48
CA ARG A 78 16.74 -0.94 -4.43
C ARG A 78 16.90 0.50 -3.90
N THR A 79 16.02 0.90 -2.98
CA THR A 79 15.95 2.22 -2.33
C THR A 79 15.90 2.05 -0.80
N PRO A 80 16.25 3.09 -0.02
CA PRO A 80 16.03 3.09 1.43
C PRO A 80 14.55 2.85 1.80
N ALA A 81 14.32 2.22 2.96
CA ALA A 81 12.98 1.94 3.45
C ALA A 81 12.15 3.22 3.61
N CYS A 82 10.99 3.29 2.96
CA CYS A 82 10.10 4.45 3.03
C CYS A 82 9.61 4.69 4.46
N ALA A 83 9.33 3.63 5.22
CA ALA A 83 8.93 3.74 6.62
C ALA A 83 9.95 4.51 7.47
N LYS A 84 11.25 4.29 7.24
CA LYS A 84 12.32 5.03 7.94
C LYS A 84 12.32 6.51 7.56
N VAL A 85 12.18 6.82 6.27
CA VAL A 85 12.12 8.21 5.80
C VAL A 85 10.90 8.93 6.36
N VAL A 86 9.74 8.26 6.42
CA VAL A 86 8.51 8.79 7.02
C VAL A 86 8.69 9.04 8.52
N ALA A 87 9.31 8.11 9.26
CA ALA A 87 9.61 8.27 10.67
C ALA A 87 10.48 9.52 10.97
N GLU A 88 11.34 9.91 10.03
CA GLU A 88 12.29 11.01 10.20
C GLU A 88 11.80 12.34 9.57
N CYS A 89 10.69 12.35 8.82
CA CYS A 89 10.30 13.51 8.02
C CYS A 89 9.55 14.62 8.79
N GLY A 90 9.22 14.38 10.06
CA GLY A 90 8.62 15.37 10.94
C GLY A 90 7.09 15.47 10.90
N VAL A 91 6.39 14.69 10.07
CA VAL A 91 4.91 14.56 10.17
C VAL A 91 4.52 13.95 11.51
N ALA A 92 3.33 14.28 12.02
CA ALA A 92 2.82 13.71 13.26
C ALA A 92 2.08 12.37 13.05
N ARG A 93 1.60 12.14 11.82
CA ARG A 93 0.70 11.03 11.51
C ARG A 93 0.98 10.42 10.15
N LEU A 94 0.96 9.09 10.09
CA LEU A 94 0.85 8.29 8.88
C LEU A 94 -0.55 7.69 8.79
N VAL A 95 -1.17 7.81 7.62
CA VAL A 95 -2.42 7.13 7.29
C VAL A 95 -2.18 6.31 6.03
N PHE A 96 -2.48 5.01 6.06
CA PHE A 96 -2.43 4.20 4.85
C PHE A 96 -3.66 3.31 4.66
N ALA A 97 -3.94 2.97 3.40
CA ALA A 97 -5.17 2.24 3.07
C ALA A 97 -5.00 0.73 3.25
N MET A 98 -4.03 0.12 2.58
CA MET A 98 -3.85 -1.33 2.53
C MET A 98 -2.49 -1.74 3.08
N ARG A 99 -2.44 -2.80 3.89
CA ARG A 99 -1.17 -3.45 4.24
C ARG A 99 -0.55 -4.10 3.02
N ASP A 100 0.77 -4.04 2.92
CA ASP A 100 1.47 -4.64 1.79
C ASP A 100 1.43 -6.17 1.92
N PRO A 101 1.02 -6.90 0.87
CA PRO A 101 0.91 -8.36 0.90
C PRO A 101 2.26 -9.07 1.02
N HIS A 102 3.38 -8.38 0.78
CA HIS A 102 4.71 -8.95 0.92
C HIS A 102 5.00 -9.28 2.40
N PRO A 103 5.36 -10.53 2.76
CA PRO A 103 5.64 -10.92 4.16
C PRO A 103 6.79 -10.16 4.86
N ARG A 104 7.62 -9.46 4.08
CA ARG A 104 8.68 -8.61 4.61
C ARG A 104 8.17 -7.21 4.99
N VAL A 105 7.04 -6.79 4.46
CA VAL A 105 6.44 -5.47 4.71
C VAL A 105 5.24 -5.58 5.63
N ASP A 106 4.32 -6.53 5.42
CA ASP A 106 3.05 -6.72 6.16
C ASP A 106 3.11 -6.33 7.66
N GLY A 107 2.70 -5.11 7.98
CA GLY A 107 2.64 -4.51 9.31
C GLY A 107 3.98 -4.00 9.89
N LYS A 108 5.12 -4.33 9.28
CA LYS A 108 6.46 -3.96 9.78
C LYS A 108 6.81 -2.51 9.46
N GLY A 109 6.30 -1.96 8.36
CA GLY A 109 6.49 -0.55 8.04
C GLY A 109 5.70 0.33 9.01
N ALA A 110 4.46 -0.05 9.27
CA ALA A 110 3.62 0.58 10.27
C ALA A 110 4.23 0.52 11.68
N ALA A 111 4.77 -0.63 12.09
CA ALA A 111 5.45 -0.80 13.37
C ALA A 111 6.65 0.16 13.52
N MET A 112 7.52 0.23 12.52
CA MET A 112 8.68 1.14 12.51
C MET A 112 8.28 2.61 12.70
N VAL A 113 7.19 3.02 12.05
CA VAL A 113 6.68 4.40 12.15
C VAL A 113 6.07 4.68 13.54
N ARG A 114 5.35 3.71 14.12
CA ARG A 114 4.84 3.82 15.50
C ARG A 114 5.96 3.91 16.52
N GLU A 115 7.01 3.12 16.37
CA GLU A 115 8.19 3.13 17.26
C GLU A 115 8.92 4.47 17.25
N ALA A 116 8.86 5.20 16.13
CA ALA A 116 9.36 6.57 16.02
C ALA A 116 8.44 7.64 16.65
N GLY A 117 7.31 7.24 17.23
CA GLY A 117 6.38 8.13 17.94
C GLY A 117 5.30 8.77 17.08
N LEU A 118 5.15 8.37 15.82
CA LEU A 118 4.08 8.87 14.94
C LEU A 118 2.77 8.11 15.19
N GLU A 119 1.65 8.81 15.08
CA GLU A 119 0.34 8.16 15.02
C GLU A 119 0.19 7.41 13.69
N VAL A 120 -0.31 6.17 13.72
CA VAL A 120 -0.51 5.36 12.52
C VAL A 120 -1.94 4.85 12.44
N LEU A 121 -2.68 5.31 11.43
CA LEU A 121 -3.99 4.77 11.07
C LEU A 121 -3.89 3.90 9.82
N GLU A 122 -4.41 2.69 9.92
CA GLU A 122 -4.42 1.69 8.84
C GLU A 122 -5.86 1.47 8.37
N GLY A 123 -6.06 0.96 7.15
CA GLY A 123 -7.37 0.53 6.67
C GLY A 123 -8.24 1.63 6.04
N VAL A 124 -7.74 2.86 5.90
CA VAL A 124 -8.55 3.97 5.38
C VAL A 124 -8.77 3.82 3.88
N ALA A 125 -10.01 3.56 3.46
CA ALA A 125 -10.37 3.22 2.08
C ALA A 125 -9.67 1.95 1.55
N GLU A 126 -9.40 0.98 2.44
CA GLU A 126 -8.72 -0.27 2.09
C GLU A 126 -9.42 -1.04 0.96
N ALA A 127 -10.75 -1.14 0.99
CA ALA A 127 -11.50 -1.86 -0.03
C ALA A 127 -11.28 -1.27 -1.43
N ASP A 128 -11.28 0.05 -1.56
CA ASP A 128 -11.08 0.72 -2.84
C ASP A 128 -9.64 0.56 -3.34
N VAL A 129 -8.65 0.70 -2.46
CA VAL A 129 -7.23 0.49 -2.83
C VAL A 129 -6.93 -0.97 -3.14
N ARG A 130 -7.54 -1.92 -2.41
CA ARG A 130 -7.41 -3.36 -2.69
C ARG A 130 -7.89 -3.69 -4.10
N ARG A 131 -9.05 -3.16 -4.51
CA ARG A 131 -9.54 -3.29 -5.89
C ARG A 131 -8.59 -2.60 -6.88
N GLN A 132 -8.13 -1.40 -6.55
CA GLN A 132 -7.19 -0.67 -7.41
C GLN A 132 -5.93 -1.48 -7.66
N LEU A 133 -5.32 -2.09 -6.64
CA LEU A 133 -4.09 -2.87 -6.74
C LEU A 133 -4.29 -4.36 -7.05
N ALA A 134 -5.53 -4.84 -7.20
CA ALA A 134 -5.81 -6.26 -7.39
C ALA A 134 -5.04 -6.93 -8.53
N PRO A 135 -4.85 -6.30 -9.73
CA PRO A 135 -4.04 -6.92 -10.78
C PRO A 135 -2.58 -7.10 -10.38
N TRP A 136 -2.02 -6.16 -9.61
CA TRP A 136 -0.66 -6.27 -9.10
C TRP A 136 -0.55 -7.36 -8.02
N VAL A 137 -1.51 -7.44 -7.09
CA VAL A 137 -1.55 -8.49 -6.06
C VAL A 137 -1.65 -9.87 -6.71
N LEU A 138 -2.52 -10.04 -7.69
CA LEU A 138 -2.68 -11.30 -8.41
C LEU A 138 -1.38 -11.71 -9.13
N ALA A 139 -0.72 -10.77 -9.79
CA ALA A 139 0.49 -11.04 -10.58
C ALA A 139 1.74 -11.29 -9.71
N GLN A 140 1.92 -10.50 -8.64
CA GLN A 140 3.18 -10.48 -7.86
C GLN A 140 3.05 -11.18 -6.50
N HIS A 141 1.83 -11.29 -5.96
CA HIS A 141 1.55 -11.84 -4.64
C HIS A 141 0.39 -12.87 -4.65
N PRO A 142 0.34 -13.85 -5.57
CA PRO A 142 -0.74 -14.83 -5.60
C PRO A 142 -0.85 -15.65 -4.29
N HIS A 143 0.26 -15.77 -3.55
CA HIS A 143 0.28 -16.39 -2.23
C HIS A 143 -0.58 -15.66 -1.18
N ASP A 144 -0.77 -14.34 -1.29
CA ASP A 144 -1.66 -13.57 -0.40
C ASP A 144 -3.13 -13.95 -0.64
N ILE A 145 -3.52 -14.09 -1.91
CA ILE A 145 -4.86 -14.55 -2.31
C ILE A 145 -5.08 -15.99 -1.80
N ALA A 146 -4.11 -16.89 -2.03
CA ALA A 146 -4.20 -18.26 -1.57
C ALA A 146 -4.24 -18.39 -0.04
N ARG A 147 -3.46 -17.58 0.69
CA ARG A 147 -3.51 -17.51 2.16
C ARG A 147 -4.90 -17.09 2.62
N ARG A 148 -5.44 -15.98 2.09
CA ARG A 148 -6.78 -15.47 2.45
C ARG A 148 -7.88 -16.48 2.14
N PHE A 149 -7.78 -17.19 1.02
CA PHE A 149 -8.72 -18.27 0.68
C PHE A 149 -8.71 -19.36 1.78
N ARG A 150 -7.53 -19.84 2.16
CA ARG A 150 -7.40 -20.82 3.25
C ARG A 150 -7.92 -20.30 4.58
N ASP A 151 -7.65 -19.04 4.91
CA ASP A 151 -8.14 -18.41 6.15
C ASP A 151 -9.67 -18.38 6.18
N LEU A 152 -10.32 -18.08 5.04
CA LEU A 152 -11.79 -18.06 4.90
C LEU A 152 -12.39 -19.46 5.03
N VAL A 153 -11.78 -20.47 4.39
CA VAL A 153 -12.22 -21.87 4.51
C VAL A 153 -12.02 -22.39 5.94
N ALA A 154 -10.88 -22.09 6.56
CA ALA A 154 -10.60 -22.43 7.96
C ALA A 154 -11.57 -21.74 8.93
N ALA A 155 -12.11 -20.59 8.57
CA ALA A 155 -13.17 -19.89 9.31
C ALA A 155 -14.59 -20.48 9.07
N GLY A 156 -14.70 -21.59 8.32
CA GLY A 156 -15.94 -22.34 8.14
C GLY A 156 -16.74 -22.01 6.87
N ARG A 157 -16.19 -21.20 5.96
CA ARG A 157 -16.80 -20.98 4.64
C ARG A 157 -16.55 -22.18 3.73
N SER A 158 -17.52 -22.49 2.88
CA SER A 158 -17.29 -23.36 1.72
C SER A 158 -16.28 -22.72 0.75
N GLU A 159 -15.70 -23.52 -0.14
CA GLU A 159 -14.75 -23.00 -1.14
C GLU A 159 -15.41 -21.95 -2.06
N ASP A 160 -16.66 -22.17 -2.46
CA ASP A 160 -17.38 -21.22 -3.32
C ASP A 160 -17.68 -19.91 -2.58
N GLU A 161 -18.10 -19.95 -1.30
CA GLU A 161 -18.29 -18.74 -0.48
C GLU A 161 -16.97 -17.99 -0.21
N ALA A 162 -15.85 -18.71 -0.15
CA ALA A 162 -14.53 -18.10 0.00
C ALA A 162 -14.08 -17.43 -1.31
N LEU A 163 -14.32 -18.06 -2.46
CA LEU A 163 -14.04 -17.49 -3.78
C LEU A 163 -14.91 -16.26 -4.06
N GLU A 164 -16.21 -16.32 -3.76
CA GLU A 164 -17.13 -15.18 -3.90
C GLU A 164 -16.67 -14.00 -3.04
N ALA A 165 -16.30 -14.24 -1.78
CA ALA A 165 -15.79 -13.19 -0.91
C ALA A 165 -14.48 -12.55 -1.41
N LEU A 166 -13.60 -13.34 -2.04
CA LEU A 166 -12.36 -12.82 -2.64
C LEU A 166 -12.63 -12.07 -3.94
N ALA A 167 -13.58 -12.53 -4.76
CA ALA A 167 -14.03 -11.84 -5.96
C ALA A 167 -14.61 -10.47 -5.58
N ASP A 168 -15.43 -10.43 -4.54
CA ASP A 168 -15.96 -9.20 -3.99
C ASP A 168 -14.86 -8.32 -3.39
N ALA A 169 -13.87 -8.87 -2.68
CA ALA A 169 -12.83 -8.05 -2.05
C ALA A 169 -11.88 -7.42 -3.07
N PHE A 170 -11.45 -8.19 -4.08
CA PHE A 170 -10.43 -7.75 -5.04
C PHE A 170 -11.02 -7.25 -6.37
N GLY A 171 -12.29 -7.53 -6.66
CA GLY A 171 -12.88 -7.26 -7.99
C GLY A 171 -12.26 -8.12 -9.09
N LEU A 172 -11.83 -9.34 -8.75
CA LEU A 172 -11.23 -10.30 -9.68
C LEU A 172 -12.25 -11.33 -10.15
N SER A 173 -11.99 -11.95 -11.31
CA SER A 173 -12.84 -13.05 -11.77
C SER A 173 -12.59 -14.31 -10.94
N GLU A 174 -13.60 -15.15 -10.83
CA GLU A 174 -13.47 -16.45 -10.16
C GLU A 174 -12.39 -17.33 -10.82
N THR A 175 -12.25 -17.25 -12.15
CA THR A 175 -11.20 -17.95 -12.91
C THR A 175 -9.79 -17.55 -12.46
N ASP A 176 -9.55 -16.25 -12.28
CA ASP A 176 -8.26 -15.74 -11.81
C ASP A 176 -7.96 -16.22 -10.38
N LEU A 177 -8.99 -16.19 -9.53
CA LEU A 177 -8.88 -16.61 -8.13
C LEU A 177 -8.62 -18.11 -8.01
N ARG A 178 -9.35 -18.95 -8.74
CA ARG A 178 -9.12 -20.42 -8.76
C ARG A 178 -7.70 -20.74 -9.21
N THR A 179 -7.19 -20.02 -10.21
CA THR A 179 -5.80 -20.19 -10.65
C THR A 179 -4.81 -19.88 -9.52
N ALA A 180 -5.01 -18.76 -8.82
CA ALA A 180 -4.14 -18.32 -7.73
C ALA A 180 -4.20 -19.24 -6.50
N THR A 181 -5.38 -19.77 -6.15
CA THR A 181 -5.57 -20.63 -4.97
C THR A 181 -5.05 -22.05 -5.19
N GLN A 182 -5.15 -22.60 -6.40
CA GLN A 182 -4.66 -23.96 -6.73
C GLN A 182 -3.13 -24.06 -6.81
N HIS A 183 -2.41 -23.00 -7.19
CA HIS A 183 -0.94 -23.03 -7.30
C HIS A 183 -0.21 -23.07 -5.96
N SER A 184 -0.89 -22.78 -4.84
CA SER A 184 -0.28 -22.70 -3.51
C SER A 184 -0.08 -24.07 -2.83
N GLU A 185 -0.53 -25.17 -3.42
CA GLU A 185 -0.36 -26.53 -2.86
C GLU A 185 0.98 -27.19 -3.26
N LYS A 186 1.81 -26.55 -4.10
CA LYS A 186 3.02 -27.16 -4.70
C LYS A 186 4.37 -26.61 -4.22
N THR A 187 4.41 -25.80 -3.18
CA THR A 187 5.64 -25.25 -2.56
C THR A 187 5.51 -25.20 -1.06
#